data_AF-A0A7V9A5G5-F1
#
_entry.id   AF-A0A7V9A5G5-F1
#
_cell.length_a   1.000
_cell.length_b   1.000
_cell.length_c   1.000
_cell.angle_alpha   90.00
_cell.angle_beta   90.00
_cell.angle_gamma   90.00
#
_symmetry.space_group_name_H-M   'P 1'
#
loop_
_entity.id
_entity.type
_entity.pdbx_description
1 polymer ?
#
loop_
_entity_poly.entity_id
_entity_poly.type
_entity_poly.pdbx_seq_one_letter_code
_entity_poly.pdbx_strand_id
1 'polypeptide(L)'
;MSKSSNHKTHVWIAGVSAAIVVVMAAILFGQVRLVALQNHTLMIDNQKLEIRLDLLKTTLDNQGQQVVAKLDAGWSLTTSRVSPLNIHEDVKGPIIGALLRQLKDDRPFVKLQALQGLMLIHPENHSREIFAPLVVPAVIPALRDPRLKMHAAAVLQPFRSNAKAAAPVVLETADERNWASLSPTIGSARGMDPACDVVPLLTRHILANVDPWKTTLTRLQQVFTPAEVRQSYQNAQKQASDPQLRGLYEGILRYLGDQPPGGVLQSPRDVEEYVRQGES
;
A
#
# COMPACT_ATOMS: atom_id res chain seq x y z
N MET A 1 29.68 98.53 5.21
CA MET A 1 28.27 98.22 5.57
C MET A 1 27.78 97.07 4.69
N SER A 2 27.91 95.82 5.14
CA SER A 2 27.33 94.63 4.47
C SER A 2 27.21 93.48 5.47
N LYS A 3 26.42 93.68 6.53
CA LYS A 3 26.18 92.65 7.57
C LYS A 3 24.69 92.38 7.85
N SER A 4 23.77 92.97 7.08
CA SER A 4 22.33 92.94 7.43
C SER A 4 21.43 92.06 6.55
N SER A 5 21.88 91.53 5.39
CA SER A 5 21.02 90.65 4.56
C SER A 5 21.10 89.17 4.96
N ASN A 6 22.25 88.70 5.48
CA ASN A 6 22.43 87.28 5.84
C ASN A 6 21.53 86.83 7.00
N HIS A 7 21.14 87.71 7.91
CA HIS A 7 20.29 87.32 9.03
C HIS A 7 18.85 86.98 8.60
N LYS A 8 18.30 87.70 7.61
CA LYS A 8 16.94 87.46 7.11
C LYS A 8 16.82 86.16 6.33
N THR A 9 17.86 85.78 5.57
CA THR A 9 17.88 84.50 4.84
C THR A 9 17.96 83.30 5.79
N HIS A 10 18.74 83.36 6.87
CA HIS A 10 18.79 82.27 7.85
C HIS A 10 17.47 82.05 8.60
N VAL A 11 16.76 83.12 8.98
CA VAL A 11 15.45 83.02 9.64
C VAL A 11 14.40 82.42 8.69
N TRP A 12 14.42 82.81 7.41
CA TRP A 12 13.49 82.25 6.42
C TRP A 12 13.77 80.77 6.13
N ILE A 13 15.04 80.39 5.97
CA ILE A 13 15.44 78.98 5.77
C ILE A 13 15.04 78.12 6.99
N ALA A 14 15.21 78.64 8.21
CA ALA A 14 14.79 77.95 9.44
C ALA A 14 13.26 77.79 9.54
N GLY A 15 12.49 78.79 9.10
CA GLY A 15 11.03 78.69 9.05
C GLY A 15 10.55 77.64 8.06
N VAL A 16 11.14 77.60 6.86
CA VAL A 16 10.80 76.61 5.82
C VAL A 16 11.19 75.21 6.25
N SER A 17 12.37 75.01 6.85
CA SER A 17 12.79 73.68 7.33
C SER A 17 11.90 73.17 8.46
N ALA A 18 11.49 74.02 9.41
CA ALA A 18 10.56 73.65 10.46
C ALA A 18 9.20 73.22 9.89
N ALA A 19 8.67 73.95 8.90
CA ALA A 19 7.42 73.58 8.23
C ALA A 19 7.53 72.23 7.51
N ILE A 20 8.62 71.97 6.80
CA ILE A 20 8.87 70.67 6.14
C ILE A 20 8.91 69.53 7.16
N VAL A 21 9.58 69.71 8.30
CA VAL A 21 9.65 68.69 9.36
C VAL A 21 8.26 68.38 9.92
N VAL A 22 7.42 69.39 10.17
CA VAL A 22 6.04 69.18 10.65
C VAL A 22 5.20 68.43 9.61
N VAL A 23 5.31 68.78 8.33
CA VAL A 23 4.60 68.07 7.25
C VAL A 23 5.07 66.61 7.14
N MET A 24 6.38 66.35 7.18
CA MET A 24 6.90 64.98 7.17
C MET A 24 6.45 64.19 8.41
N ALA A 25 6.46 64.80 9.59
CA ALA A 25 5.97 64.17 10.81
C ALA A 25 4.48 63.84 10.71
N ALA A 26 3.65 64.72 10.15
CA ALA A 26 2.24 64.46 9.92
C ALA A 26 2.00 63.31 8.91
N ILE A 27 2.79 63.25 7.83
CA ILE A 27 2.74 62.15 6.85
C ILE A 27 3.15 60.83 7.52
N LEU A 28 4.28 60.81 8.24
CA LEU A 28 4.75 59.62 8.95
C LEU A 28 3.74 59.14 9.99
N PHE A 29 3.15 60.05 10.77
CA PHE A 29 2.10 59.72 11.73
C PHE A 29 0.86 59.15 11.04
N GLY A 30 0.43 59.74 9.91
CA GLY A 30 -0.66 59.22 9.09
C GLY A 30 -0.38 57.81 8.56
N GLN A 31 0.84 57.56 8.08
CA GLN A 31 1.28 56.24 7.62
C GLN A 31 1.29 55.21 8.76
N VAL A 32 1.85 55.55 9.92
CA VAL A 32 1.88 54.66 11.09
C VAL A 32 0.46 54.30 11.54
N ARG A 33 -0.46 55.27 11.56
CA ARG A 33 -1.87 55.02 11.90
C ARG A 33 -2.56 54.11 10.89
N LEU A 34 -2.30 54.30 9.59
CA LEU A 34 -2.85 53.46 8.53
C LEU A 34 -2.35 52.02 8.65
N VAL A 35 -1.04 51.82 8.87
CA VAL A 35 -0.44 50.50 9.08
C VAL A 35 -1.02 49.83 10.34
N ALA A 36 -1.20 50.58 11.43
CA ALA A 36 -1.81 50.04 12.64
C ALA A 36 -3.26 49.56 12.41
N LEU A 37 -4.06 50.30 11.62
CA LEU A 37 -5.42 49.90 11.24
C LEU A 37 -5.44 48.66 10.34
N GLN A 38 -4.51 48.57 9.38
CA GLN A 38 -4.36 47.40 8.53
C GLN A 38 -3.96 46.16 9.34
N ASN A 39 -2.98 46.31 10.24
CA ASN A 39 -2.55 45.22 11.13
C ASN A 39 -3.68 44.78 12.07
N HIS A 40 -4.47 45.70 12.61
CA HIS A 40 -5.61 45.37 13.45
C HIS A 40 -6.69 44.60 12.65
N THR A 41 -6.97 45.02 11.42
CA THR A 41 -7.90 44.30 10.53
C THR A 41 -7.41 42.88 10.21
N LEU A 42 -6.12 42.73 9.85
CA LEU A 42 -5.51 41.42 9.60
C LEU A 42 -5.56 40.51 10.83
N MET A 43 -5.34 41.07 12.03
CA MET A 43 -5.45 40.31 13.29
C MET A 43 -6.87 39.78 13.50
N ILE A 44 -7.90 40.61 13.28
CA ILE A 44 -9.31 40.19 13.39
C ILE A 44 -9.63 39.09 12.37
N ASP A 45 -9.16 39.23 11.14
CA ASP A 45 -9.43 38.24 10.10
C ASP A 45 -8.69 36.92 10.36
N ASN A 46 -7.46 36.96 10.89
CA ASN A 46 -6.75 35.77 11.38
C ASN A 46 -7.52 35.06 12.50
N GLN A 47 -8.02 35.80 13.50
CA GLN A 47 -8.84 35.21 14.58
C GLN A 47 -10.12 34.56 14.05
N LYS A 48 -10.79 35.17 13.06
CA LYS A 48 -11.97 34.56 12.42
C LYS A 48 -11.61 33.29 11.66
N LEU A 49 -10.45 33.24 11.00
CA LEU A 49 -9.97 32.05 10.32
C LEU A 49 -9.65 30.93 11.31
N GLU A 50 -9.02 31.24 12.44
CA GLU A 50 -8.75 30.28 13.52
C GLU A 50 -10.06 29.68 14.06
N ILE A 51 -11.05 30.51 14.41
CA ILE A 51 -12.36 30.04 14.91
C ILE A 51 -13.07 29.15 13.87
N ARG A 52 -13.02 29.53 12.58
CA ARG A 52 -13.62 28.73 11.50
C ARG A 52 -12.91 27.39 11.34
N LEU A 53 -11.59 27.38 11.45
CA LEU A 53 -10.79 26.16 11.38
C LEU A 53 -11.14 25.22 12.54
N ASP A 54 -11.26 25.74 13.76
CA ASP A 54 -11.66 24.97 14.94
C ASP A 54 -13.07 24.38 14.81
N LEU A 55 -14.02 25.16 14.26
CA LEU A 55 -15.37 24.69 14.01
C LEU A 55 -15.40 23.58 12.96
N LEU A 56 -14.64 23.73 11.87
CA LEU A 56 -14.51 22.71 10.83
C LEU A 56 -13.87 21.43 11.38
N LYS A 57 -12.82 21.55 12.19
CA LYS A 57 -12.17 20.41 12.85
C LYS A 57 -13.14 19.67 13.77
N THR A 58 -13.87 20.39 14.62
CA THR A 58 -14.88 19.80 15.50
C THR A 58 -15.99 19.11 14.71
N THR A 59 -16.43 19.70 13.59
CA THR A 59 -17.44 19.09 12.71
C THR A 59 -16.92 17.80 12.07
N LEU A 60 -15.67 17.81 11.61
CA LEU A 60 -15.01 16.66 11.02
C LEU A 60 -14.84 15.53 12.05
N ASP A 61 -14.43 15.85 13.28
CA ASP A 61 -14.29 14.90 14.37
C ASP A 61 -15.63 14.25 14.72
N ASN A 62 -16.69 15.04 14.82
CA ASN A 62 -18.05 14.55 15.08
C ASN A 62 -18.54 13.63 13.95
N GLN A 63 -18.29 13.97 12.68
CA GLN A 63 -18.61 13.11 11.54
C GLN A 63 -17.81 11.82 11.58
N GLY A 64 -16.52 11.89 11.89
CA GLY A 64 -15.65 10.73 12.07
C GLY A 64 -16.15 9.78 13.15
N GLN A 65 -16.53 10.30 14.32
CA GLN A 65 -17.13 9.52 15.41
C GLN A 65 -18.45 8.87 15.00
N GLN A 66 -19.31 9.57 14.25
CA GLN A 66 -20.56 8.99 13.75
C GLN A 66 -20.31 7.84 12.76
N VAL A 67 -19.31 7.96 11.89
CA VAL A 67 -18.91 6.89 10.96
C VAL A 67 -18.39 5.69 11.76
N VAL A 68 -17.52 5.91 12.74
CA VAL A 68 -17.00 4.86 13.63
C VAL A 68 -18.13 4.15 14.37
N ALA A 69 -19.08 4.88 14.94
CA ALA A 69 -20.22 4.29 15.65
C ALA A 69 -21.10 3.43 14.73
N LYS A 70 -21.34 3.87 13.48
CA LYS A 70 -22.05 3.08 12.48
C LYS A 70 -21.28 1.80 12.11
N LEU A 71 -19.97 1.89 11.95
CA LEU A 71 -19.12 0.73 11.69
C LEU A 71 -19.13 -0.26 12.86
N ASP A 72 -19.04 0.22 14.10
CA ASP A 72 -19.13 -0.66 15.26
C ASP A 72 -20.51 -1.34 15.36
N ALA A 73 -21.57 -0.71 14.84
CA ALA A 73 -22.89 -1.34 14.68
C ALA A 73 -23.00 -2.33 13.49
N GLY A 74 -21.90 -2.57 12.76
CA GLY A 74 -21.84 -3.50 11.62
C GLY A 74 -22.31 -2.91 10.29
N TRP A 75 -22.47 -1.59 10.18
CA TRP A 75 -22.84 -0.95 8.92
C TRP A 75 -21.65 -0.97 7.95
N SER A 76 -21.95 -1.02 6.65
CA SER A 76 -20.93 -0.96 5.61
C SER A 76 -20.56 0.49 5.27
N LEU A 77 -19.26 0.73 5.02
CA LEU A 77 -18.76 1.97 4.38
C LEU A 77 -19.08 2.03 2.89
N THR A 78 -19.35 0.89 2.24
CA THR A 78 -19.43 0.80 0.78
C THR A 78 -20.87 1.00 0.31
N THR A 79 -21.21 2.24 -0.04
CA THR A 79 -22.43 2.51 -0.81
C THR A 79 -22.12 2.32 -2.30
N SER A 80 -22.13 1.08 -2.80
CA SER A 80 -22.12 0.65 -4.22
C SER A 80 -21.15 1.30 -5.24
N ARG A 81 -20.35 2.30 -4.89
CA ARG A 81 -19.37 2.98 -5.75
C ARG A 81 -17.97 2.75 -5.20
N VAL A 82 -17.11 2.22 -6.08
CA VAL A 82 -15.73 1.79 -5.78
C VAL A 82 -14.74 2.97 -5.86
N SER A 83 -15.16 4.17 -5.48
CA SER A 83 -14.25 5.32 -5.45
C SER A 83 -13.43 5.27 -4.16
N PRO A 84 -12.10 5.49 -4.21
CA PRO A 84 -11.29 5.61 -3.01
C PRO A 84 -11.88 6.71 -2.13
N LEU A 85 -12.06 6.42 -0.84
CA LEU A 85 -12.61 7.37 0.11
C LEU A 85 -11.51 8.38 0.44
N ASN A 86 -11.72 9.64 0.07
CA ASN A 86 -10.84 10.73 0.48
C ASN A 86 -11.15 11.11 1.94
N ILE A 87 -10.65 10.28 2.87
CA ILE A 87 -10.80 10.46 4.31
C ILE A 87 -9.61 11.27 4.81
N HIS A 88 -9.88 12.29 5.62
CA HIS A 88 -8.83 13.06 6.30
C HIS A 88 -7.96 12.14 7.18
N GLU A 89 -6.63 12.33 7.17
CA GLU A 89 -5.67 11.46 7.88
C GLU A 89 -6.03 11.27 9.37
N ASP A 90 -6.45 12.33 10.05
CA ASP A 90 -6.84 12.31 11.47
C ASP A 90 -7.99 11.33 11.78
N VAL A 91 -8.85 11.05 10.79
CA VAL A 91 -10.02 10.18 10.95
C VAL A 91 -9.74 8.76 10.44
N LYS A 92 -8.67 8.54 9.66
CA LYS A 92 -8.32 7.22 9.12
C LYS A 92 -8.03 6.22 10.23
N GLY A 93 -7.29 6.62 11.26
CA GLY A 93 -6.93 5.73 12.39
C GLY A 93 -8.15 5.13 13.10
N PRO A 94 -9.09 5.95 13.61
CA PRO A 94 -10.33 5.48 14.22
C PRO A 94 -11.17 4.58 13.31
N ILE A 95 -11.29 4.94 12.02
CA ILE A 95 -12.06 4.15 11.05
C ILE A 95 -11.41 2.78 10.80
N ILE A 96 -10.09 2.74 10.59
CA ILE A 96 -9.33 1.49 10.46
C ILE A 96 -9.55 0.64 11.73
N GLY A 97 -9.46 1.23 12.92
CA GLY A 97 -9.72 0.56 14.19
C GLY A 97 -11.09 -0.11 14.24
N ALA A 98 -12.15 0.58 13.80
CA ALA A 98 -13.50 0.04 13.73
C ALA A 98 -13.63 -1.13 12.72
N LEU A 99 -13.03 -0.99 11.53
CA LEU A 99 -13.00 -2.05 10.52
C LEU A 99 -12.25 -3.29 11.01
N LEU A 100 -11.14 -3.12 11.73
CA LEU A 100 -10.40 -4.23 12.34
C LEU A 100 -11.22 -4.95 13.43
N ARG A 101 -12.10 -4.24 14.14
CA ARG A 101 -13.07 -4.89 15.06
C ARG A 101 -14.11 -5.68 14.28
N GLN A 102 -14.64 -5.16 13.18
CA GLN A 102 -15.59 -5.88 12.33
C GLN A 102 -15.01 -7.18 11.74
N LEU A 103 -13.70 -7.28 11.48
CA LEU A 103 -13.07 -8.53 11.05
C LEU A 103 -13.19 -9.67 12.08
N LYS A 104 -13.44 -9.34 13.35
CA LYS A 104 -13.66 -10.30 14.44
C LYS A 104 -15.12 -10.71 14.60
N ASP A 105 -16.06 -10.09 13.88
CA ASP A 105 -17.49 -10.45 13.91
C ASP A 105 -17.71 -11.84 13.34
N ASP A 106 -18.64 -12.64 13.88
CA ASP A 106 -18.88 -14.01 13.40
C ASP A 106 -19.52 -14.05 11.99
N ARG A 107 -20.20 -12.98 11.57
CA ARG A 107 -20.95 -12.94 10.32
C ARG A 107 -20.00 -12.73 9.12
N PRO A 108 -19.96 -13.65 8.14
CA PRO A 108 -19.07 -13.53 6.98
C PRO A 108 -19.28 -12.24 6.17
N PHE A 109 -20.54 -11.77 6.11
CA PHE A 109 -20.88 -10.53 5.42
C PHE A 109 -20.22 -9.31 6.08
N VAL A 110 -20.19 -9.22 7.41
CA VAL A 110 -19.56 -8.11 8.13
C VAL A 110 -18.04 -8.11 7.89
N LYS A 111 -17.40 -9.28 7.92
CA LYS A 111 -15.96 -9.40 7.59
C LYS A 111 -15.66 -8.96 6.16
N LEU A 112 -16.50 -9.34 5.20
CA LEU A 112 -16.35 -8.94 3.80
C LEU A 112 -16.43 -7.40 3.66
N GLN A 113 -17.42 -6.77 4.30
CA GLN A 113 -17.56 -5.32 4.28
C GLN A 113 -16.37 -4.62 4.94
N ALA A 114 -15.85 -5.18 6.03
CA ALA A 114 -14.66 -4.69 6.69
C ALA A 114 -13.43 -4.73 5.77
N LEU A 115 -13.20 -5.85 5.07
CA LEU A 115 -12.10 -5.98 4.11
C LEU A 115 -12.27 -5.00 2.94
N GLN A 116 -13.49 -4.83 2.40
CA GLN A 116 -13.76 -3.85 1.35
C GLN A 116 -13.49 -2.42 1.83
N GLY A 117 -13.90 -2.09 3.07
CA GLY A 117 -13.58 -0.81 3.70
C GLY A 117 -12.07 -0.58 3.81
N LEU A 118 -11.33 -1.58 4.28
CA LEU A 118 -9.86 -1.52 4.37
C LEU A 118 -9.18 -1.38 3.01
N MET A 119 -9.73 -1.98 1.94
CA MET A 119 -9.23 -1.77 0.57
C MET A 119 -9.44 -0.33 0.09
N LEU A 120 -10.58 0.29 0.41
CA LEU A 120 -10.88 1.67 0.00
C LEU A 120 -10.07 2.70 0.77
N ILE A 121 -9.70 2.38 2.01
CA ILE A 121 -8.80 3.19 2.84
C ILE A 121 -7.37 2.75 2.52
N HIS A 122 -6.92 3.08 1.30
CA HIS A 122 -5.53 2.82 0.94
C HIS A 122 -4.61 3.67 1.83
N PRO A 123 -3.71 3.03 2.60
CA PRO A 123 -2.67 3.79 3.29
C PRO A 123 -1.75 4.41 2.24
N GLU A 124 -1.62 5.73 2.30
CA GLU A 124 -0.57 6.45 1.59
C GLU A 124 0.80 5.87 1.98
N ASN A 125 1.82 6.05 1.14
CA ASN A 125 3.11 5.37 1.33
C ASN A 125 3.67 5.51 2.76
N HIS A 126 3.50 6.69 3.38
CA HIS A 126 3.94 6.98 4.75
C HIS A 126 3.09 6.30 5.83
N SER A 127 1.78 6.18 5.64
CA SER A 127 0.87 5.58 6.63
C SER A 127 0.92 4.05 6.64
N ARG A 128 1.51 3.41 5.62
CA ARG A 128 1.64 1.94 5.54
C ARG A 128 2.42 1.36 6.71
N GLU A 129 3.52 2.01 7.08
CA GLU A 129 4.38 1.55 8.18
C GLU A 129 3.67 1.68 9.52
N ILE A 130 2.86 2.73 9.69
CA ILE A 130 2.10 2.99 10.92
C ILE A 130 1.00 1.93 11.11
N PHE A 131 0.26 1.60 10.05
CA PHE A 131 -0.90 0.70 10.15
C PHE A 131 -0.56 -0.79 9.95
N ALA A 132 0.56 -1.14 9.32
CA ALA A 132 0.92 -2.53 9.07
C ALA A 132 0.90 -3.43 10.32
N PRO A 133 1.46 -3.02 11.48
CA PRO A 133 1.46 -3.85 12.69
C PRO A 133 0.06 -4.18 13.23
N LEU A 134 -0.96 -3.39 12.85
CA LEU A 134 -2.35 -3.60 13.24
C LEU A 134 -3.15 -4.36 12.18
N VAL A 135 -3.02 -3.94 10.91
CA VAL A 135 -3.84 -4.46 9.80
C VAL A 135 -3.40 -5.85 9.39
N VAL A 136 -2.09 -6.08 9.22
CA VAL A 136 -1.56 -7.37 8.72
C VAL A 136 -1.99 -8.55 9.61
N PRO A 137 -1.74 -8.57 10.94
CA PRO A 137 -2.14 -9.70 11.78
C PRO A 137 -3.66 -9.89 11.84
N ALA A 138 -4.44 -8.81 11.75
CA ALA A 138 -5.90 -8.89 11.79
C ALA A 138 -6.50 -9.47 10.50
N VAL A 139 -5.85 -9.26 9.35
CA VAL A 139 -6.33 -9.73 8.02
C VAL A 139 -5.87 -11.14 7.70
N ILE A 140 -4.72 -11.59 8.22
CA ILE A 140 -4.16 -12.94 7.97
C ILE A 140 -5.19 -14.08 8.17
N PRO A 141 -6.00 -14.12 9.25
CA PRO A 141 -7.00 -15.17 9.42
C PRO A 141 -8.01 -15.26 8.28
N ALA A 142 -8.36 -14.13 7.64
CA ALA A 142 -9.31 -14.10 6.54
C ALA A 142 -8.76 -14.69 5.23
N LEU A 143 -7.44 -14.88 5.09
CA LEU A 143 -6.84 -15.59 3.95
C LEU A 143 -7.26 -17.06 3.90
N ARG A 144 -7.59 -17.65 5.06
CA ARG A 144 -8.00 -19.06 5.16
C ARG A 144 -9.47 -19.29 4.85
N ASP A 145 -10.28 -18.25 4.78
CA ASP A 145 -11.68 -18.35 4.34
C ASP A 145 -11.74 -18.22 2.81
N PRO A 146 -12.17 -19.26 2.06
CA PRO A 146 -12.25 -19.21 0.60
C PRO A 146 -13.05 -18.05 0.04
N ARG A 147 -14.07 -17.56 0.78
CA ARG A 147 -14.94 -16.44 0.35
C ARG A 147 -14.28 -15.08 0.57
N LEU A 148 -13.37 -14.97 1.54
CA LEU A 148 -12.71 -13.72 1.92
C LEU A 148 -11.28 -13.61 1.40
N LYS A 149 -10.65 -14.74 1.03
CA LYS A 149 -9.23 -14.83 0.64
C LYS A 149 -8.80 -13.78 -0.38
N MET A 150 -9.58 -13.58 -1.45
CA MET A 150 -9.23 -12.60 -2.49
C MET A 150 -9.23 -11.17 -1.94
N HIS A 151 -10.21 -10.81 -1.10
CA HIS A 151 -10.29 -9.49 -0.48
C HIS A 151 -9.17 -9.29 0.56
N ALA A 152 -8.88 -10.32 1.36
CA ALA A 152 -7.79 -10.28 2.34
C ALA A 152 -6.43 -10.09 1.65
N ALA A 153 -6.16 -10.83 0.57
CA ALA A 153 -4.94 -10.66 -0.22
C ALA A 153 -4.84 -9.25 -0.84
N ALA A 154 -5.95 -8.71 -1.34
CA ALA A 154 -6.01 -7.35 -1.89
C ALA A 154 -5.75 -6.26 -0.83
N VAL A 155 -6.23 -6.45 0.41
CA VAL A 155 -5.90 -5.54 1.53
C VAL A 155 -4.40 -5.58 1.87
N LEU A 156 -3.77 -6.76 1.80
CA LEU A 156 -2.37 -6.95 2.19
C LEU A 156 -1.37 -6.50 1.11
N GLN A 157 -1.73 -6.58 -0.17
CA GLN A 157 -0.83 -6.27 -1.29
C GLN A 157 -0.17 -4.87 -1.21
N PRO A 158 -0.86 -3.77 -0.86
CA PRO A 158 -0.25 -2.45 -0.73
C PRO A 158 0.83 -2.36 0.36
N PHE A 159 0.79 -3.22 1.38
CA PHE A 159 1.75 -3.22 2.47
C PHE A 159 3.10 -3.85 2.10
N ARG A 160 3.18 -4.60 0.99
CA ARG A 160 4.44 -5.19 0.46
C ARG A 160 5.22 -5.91 1.57
N SER A 161 6.50 -5.56 1.76
CA SER A 161 7.41 -6.13 2.77
C SER A 161 6.87 -6.06 4.20
N ASN A 162 5.99 -5.11 4.51
CA ASN A 162 5.38 -5.02 5.84
C ASN A 162 4.34 -6.13 6.09
N ALA A 163 3.86 -6.78 5.02
CA ALA A 163 2.98 -7.95 5.06
C ALA A 163 3.73 -9.29 4.94
N LYS A 164 5.06 -9.32 5.18
CA LYS A 164 5.90 -10.53 5.10
C LYS A 164 5.27 -11.75 5.80
N ALA A 165 4.70 -11.55 6.99
CA ALA A 165 4.08 -12.61 7.79
C ALA A 165 2.87 -13.28 7.10
N ALA A 166 2.23 -12.62 6.13
CA ALA A 166 1.09 -13.15 5.40
C ALA A 166 1.51 -14.04 4.21
N ALA A 167 2.71 -13.86 3.66
CA ALA A 167 3.21 -14.61 2.51
C ALA A 167 3.06 -16.14 2.65
N PRO A 168 3.46 -16.79 3.77
CA PRO A 168 3.30 -18.24 3.90
C PRO A 168 1.83 -18.68 3.90
N VAL A 169 0.92 -17.89 4.47
CA VAL A 169 -0.53 -18.21 4.51
C VAL A 169 -1.17 -18.01 3.13
N VAL A 170 -0.73 -17.02 2.37
CA VAL A 170 -1.14 -16.85 0.95
C VAL A 170 -0.74 -18.07 0.12
N LEU A 171 0.48 -18.59 0.31
CA LEU A 171 0.96 -19.80 -0.37
C LEU A 171 0.26 -21.08 0.11
N GLU A 172 -0.03 -21.18 1.41
CA GLU A 172 -0.74 -22.32 2.02
C GLU A 172 -2.13 -22.49 1.39
N THR A 173 -2.83 -21.37 1.17
CA THR A 173 -4.23 -21.30 0.71
C THR A 173 -4.39 -21.16 -0.81
N ALA A 174 -3.28 -21.19 -1.56
CA ALA A 174 -3.30 -21.19 -3.01
C ALA A 174 -3.92 -22.49 -3.55
N ASP A 175 -4.67 -22.39 -4.65
CA ASP A 175 -5.19 -23.58 -5.33
C ASP A 175 -4.06 -24.24 -6.14
N GLU A 176 -3.56 -25.37 -5.66
CA GLU A 176 -2.49 -26.11 -6.32
C GLU A 176 -2.90 -26.80 -7.62
N ARG A 177 -4.17 -26.81 -8.02
CA ARG A 177 -4.60 -27.46 -9.28
C ARG A 177 -4.72 -26.48 -10.43
N ASN A 178 -4.96 -25.21 -10.14
CA ASN A 178 -5.23 -24.20 -11.15
C ASN A 178 -4.06 -23.23 -11.32
N TRP A 179 -3.23 -23.47 -12.33
CA TRP A 179 -2.08 -22.61 -12.66
C TRP A 179 -2.44 -21.12 -12.81
N ALA A 180 -3.61 -20.82 -13.39
CA ALA A 180 -4.05 -19.44 -13.60
C ALA A 180 -4.32 -18.70 -12.29
N SER A 181 -4.70 -19.42 -11.23
CA SER A 181 -4.81 -18.87 -9.87
C SER A 181 -3.48 -18.90 -9.12
N LEU A 182 -2.67 -19.95 -9.36
CA LEU A 182 -1.40 -20.18 -8.68
C LEU A 182 -0.37 -19.08 -8.95
N SER A 183 -0.14 -18.73 -10.22
CA SER A 183 0.91 -17.77 -10.60
C SER A 183 0.72 -16.37 -10.00
N PRO A 184 -0.47 -15.73 -10.08
CA PRO A 184 -0.73 -14.45 -9.40
C PRO A 184 -0.61 -14.55 -7.88
N THR A 185 -0.99 -15.69 -7.29
CA THR A 185 -0.89 -15.92 -5.84
C THR A 185 0.57 -15.94 -5.39
N ILE A 186 1.44 -16.62 -6.14
CA ILE A 186 2.87 -16.66 -5.87
C ILE A 186 3.50 -15.27 -6.10
N GLY A 187 3.12 -14.57 -7.16
CA GLY A 187 3.55 -13.18 -7.39
C GLY A 187 3.16 -12.25 -6.23
N SER A 188 1.96 -12.41 -5.70
CA SER A 188 1.49 -11.66 -4.53
C SER A 188 2.29 -12.01 -3.28
N ALA A 189 2.53 -13.29 -3.02
CA ALA A 189 3.35 -13.75 -1.89
C ALA A 189 4.79 -13.20 -1.98
N ARG A 190 5.42 -13.24 -3.17
CA ARG A 190 6.75 -12.65 -3.41
C ARG A 190 6.78 -11.13 -3.27
N GLY A 191 5.67 -10.46 -3.60
CA GLY A 191 5.51 -9.02 -3.35
C GLY A 191 5.46 -8.68 -1.86
N MET A 192 5.01 -9.61 -1.02
CA MET A 192 5.00 -9.49 0.44
C MET A 192 6.32 -9.94 1.08
N ASP A 193 6.90 -11.02 0.58
CA ASP A 193 8.17 -11.57 1.01
C ASP A 193 8.96 -12.09 -0.19
N PRO A 194 9.95 -11.34 -0.69
CA PRO A 194 10.78 -11.77 -1.81
C PRO A 194 11.54 -13.09 -1.56
N ALA A 195 11.72 -13.45 -0.28
CA ALA A 195 12.40 -14.67 0.14
C ALA A 195 11.43 -15.80 0.55
N CYS A 196 10.13 -15.69 0.24
CA CYS A 196 9.18 -16.75 0.60
C CYS A 196 9.53 -18.08 -0.08
N ASP A 197 9.48 -19.17 0.68
CA ASP A 197 9.69 -20.51 0.15
C ASP A 197 8.44 -20.97 -0.62
N VAL A 198 8.54 -21.00 -1.95
CA VAL A 198 7.47 -21.45 -2.84
C VAL A 198 7.54 -22.95 -3.13
N VAL A 199 8.65 -23.62 -2.78
CA VAL A 199 8.91 -25.03 -3.15
C VAL A 199 7.82 -25.98 -2.62
N PRO A 200 7.30 -25.86 -1.38
CA PRO A 200 6.22 -26.72 -0.91
C PRO A 200 4.95 -26.60 -1.76
N LEU A 201 4.60 -25.40 -2.20
CA LEU A 201 3.42 -25.17 -3.05
C LEU A 201 3.65 -25.73 -4.46
N LEU A 202 4.81 -25.50 -5.06
CA LEU A 202 5.15 -26.05 -6.39
C LEU A 202 5.18 -27.59 -6.35
N THR A 203 5.69 -28.18 -5.27
CA THR A 203 5.69 -29.63 -5.06
C THR A 203 4.26 -30.16 -5.05
N ARG A 204 3.35 -29.54 -4.27
CA ARG A 204 1.92 -29.89 -4.26
C ARG A 204 1.29 -29.74 -5.65
N HIS A 205 1.62 -28.67 -6.38
CA HIS A 205 1.13 -28.46 -7.74
C HIS A 205 1.57 -29.57 -8.69
N ILE A 206 2.85 -29.95 -8.69
CA ILE A 206 3.38 -31.03 -9.55
C ILE A 206 2.68 -32.36 -9.27
N LEU A 207 2.44 -32.69 -7.99
CA LEU A 207 1.79 -33.93 -7.58
C LEU A 207 0.27 -33.94 -7.88
N ALA A 208 -0.38 -32.78 -7.75
CA ALA A 208 -1.81 -32.64 -7.98
C ALA A 208 -2.17 -32.41 -9.45
N ASN A 209 -1.19 -32.17 -10.32
CA ASN A 209 -1.47 -31.64 -11.64
C ASN A 209 -2.21 -32.65 -12.52
N VAL A 210 -3.26 -32.16 -13.17
CA VAL A 210 -4.02 -32.87 -14.19
C VAL A 210 -3.42 -32.61 -15.58
N ASP A 211 -2.72 -31.48 -15.74
CA ASP A 211 -2.11 -31.11 -17.01
C ASP A 211 -0.96 -32.07 -17.38
N PRO A 212 -0.69 -32.24 -18.69
CA PRO A 212 0.50 -32.94 -19.14
C PRO A 212 1.76 -32.37 -18.46
N TRP A 213 2.64 -33.25 -17.99
CA TRP A 213 3.86 -32.86 -17.27
C TRP A 213 4.73 -31.86 -18.05
N LYS A 214 4.71 -31.93 -19.40
CA LYS A 214 5.43 -31.00 -20.29
C LYS A 214 4.97 -29.57 -20.11
N THR A 215 3.66 -29.35 -20.14
CA THR A 215 3.05 -28.03 -19.95
C THR A 215 3.38 -27.48 -18.57
N THR A 216 3.36 -28.35 -17.56
CA THR A 216 3.75 -28.02 -16.18
C THR A 216 5.21 -27.56 -16.12
N LEU A 217 6.12 -28.36 -16.66
CA LEU A 217 7.55 -28.06 -16.65
C LEU A 217 7.87 -26.74 -17.35
N THR A 218 7.33 -26.52 -18.56
CA THR A 218 7.54 -25.29 -19.31
C THR A 218 7.04 -24.06 -18.53
N ARG A 219 5.85 -24.13 -17.95
CA ARG A 219 5.30 -23.04 -17.12
C ARG A 219 6.17 -22.77 -15.90
N LEU A 220 6.65 -23.82 -15.23
CA LEU A 220 7.52 -23.67 -14.08
C LEU A 220 8.86 -23.00 -14.45
N GLN A 221 9.51 -23.45 -15.53
CA GLN A 221 10.78 -22.88 -16.00
C GLN A 221 10.64 -21.43 -16.51
N GLN A 222 9.45 -21.00 -16.94
CA GLN A 222 9.21 -19.62 -17.37
C GLN A 222 9.10 -18.63 -16.20
N VAL A 223 8.65 -19.09 -15.02
CA VAL A 223 8.30 -18.21 -13.89
C VAL A 223 9.26 -18.35 -12.70
N PHE A 224 9.91 -19.51 -12.57
CA PHE A 224 10.73 -19.86 -11.41
C PHE A 224 12.19 -20.04 -11.75
N THR A 225 13.04 -19.88 -10.74
CA THR A 225 14.47 -20.13 -10.90
C THR A 225 14.72 -21.62 -11.16
N PRO A 226 15.77 -21.99 -11.92
CA PRO A 226 16.11 -23.40 -12.14
C PRO A 226 16.28 -24.20 -10.83
N ALA A 227 16.79 -23.56 -9.79
CA ALA A 227 16.95 -24.16 -8.47
C ALA A 227 15.61 -24.51 -7.81
N GLU A 228 14.65 -23.58 -7.79
CA GLU A 228 13.30 -23.82 -7.24
C GLU A 228 12.57 -24.93 -8.00
N VAL A 229 12.65 -24.92 -9.35
CA VAL A 229 12.03 -25.95 -10.19
C VAL A 229 12.64 -27.32 -9.89
N ARG A 230 13.97 -27.42 -9.90
CA ARG A 230 14.68 -28.67 -9.61
C ARG A 230 14.35 -29.20 -8.22
N GLN A 231 14.39 -28.35 -7.20
CA GLN A 231 14.08 -28.76 -5.82
C GLN A 231 12.62 -29.21 -5.67
N SER A 232 11.68 -28.56 -6.36
CA SER A 232 10.26 -28.94 -6.36
C SER A 232 10.06 -30.32 -6.98
N TYR A 233 10.71 -30.62 -8.11
CA TYR A 233 10.68 -31.97 -8.71
C TYR A 233 11.37 -33.03 -7.83
N GLN A 234 12.47 -32.70 -7.16
CA GLN A 234 13.12 -33.62 -6.20
C GLN A 234 12.18 -33.97 -5.05
N ASN A 235 11.45 -32.99 -4.52
CA ASN A 235 10.49 -33.22 -3.45
C ASN A 235 9.27 -34.01 -3.96
N ALA A 236 8.78 -33.72 -5.17
CA ALA A 236 7.69 -34.46 -5.79
C ALA A 236 8.07 -35.92 -6.04
N GLN A 237 9.28 -36.19 -6.53
CA GLN A 237 9.82 -37.55 -6.70
C GLN A 237 9.82 -38.34 -5.39
N LYS A 238 10.26 -37.72 -4.29
CA LYS A 238 10.27 -38.36 -2.96
C LYS A 238 8.87 -38.66 -2.43
N GLN A 239 7.89 -37.82 -2.76
CA GLN A 239 6.51 -37.94 -2.27
C GLN A 239 5.60 -38.78 -3.19
N ALA A 240 5.98 -38.99 -4.45
CA ALA A 240 5.22 -39.77 -5.40
C ALA A 240 5.07 -41.22 -4.92
N SER A 241 3.84 -41.74 -4.89
CA SER A 241 3.59 -43.14 -4.53
C SER A 241 3.71 -44.08 -5.74
N ASP A 242 3.41 -43.58 -6.94
CA ASP A 242 3.45 -44.34 -8.19
C ASP A 242 4.90 -44.46 -8.72
N PRO A 243 5.40 -45.69 -8.93
CA PRO A 243 6.72 -45.93 -9.54
C PRO A 243 6.89 -45.29 -10.92
N GLN A 244 5.84 -45.25 -11.75
CA GLN A 244 5.91 -44.64 -13.09
C GLN A 244 6.15 -43.14 -12.98
N LEU A 245 5.42 -42.45 -12.08
CA LEU A 245 5.62 -41.03 -11.83
C LEU A 245 7.02 -40.75 -11.25
N ARG A 246 7.54 -41.63 -10.37
CA ARG A 246 8.92 -41.49 -9.88
C ARG A 246 9.95 -41.57 -11.00
N GLY A 247 9.82 -42.54 -11.91
CA GLY A 247 10.69 -42.68 -13.07
C GLY A 247 10.62 -41.46 -13.99
N LEU A 248 9.41 -40.96 -14.25
CA LEU A 248 9.19 -39.73 -15.01
C LEU A 248 9.89 -38.53 -14.36
N TYR A 249 9.69 -38.31 -13.05
CA TYR A 249 10.32 -37.21 -12.33
C TYR A 249 11.85 -37.36 -12.29
N GLU A 250 12.37 -38.58 -12.22
CA GLU A 250 13.81 -38.85 -12.32
C GLU A 250 14.39 -38.43 -13.67
N GLY A 251 13.70 -38.79 -14.77
CA GLY A 251 14.09 -38.36 -16.11
C GLY A 251 14.09 -36.83 -16.25
N ILE A 252 13.05 -36.16 -15.71
CA ILE A 252 12.98 -34.69 -15.68
C ILE A 252 14.13 -34.09 -14.85
N LEU A 253 14.50 -34.70 -13.73
CA LEU A 253 15.61 -34.22 -12.90
C LEU A 253 16.97 -34.38 -13.57
N ARG A 254 17.18 -35.47 -14.32
CA ARG A 254 18.37 -35.65 -15.18
C ARG A 254 18.41 -34.55 -16.24
N TYR A 255 17.30 -34.33 -16.95
CA TYR A 255 17.18 -33.26 -17.93
C TYR A 255 17.51 -31.88 -17.35
N LEU A 256 16.94 -31.53 -16.19
CA LEU A 256 17.23 -30.27 -15.49
C LEU A 256 18.68 -30.15 -15.00
N GLY A 257 19.36 -31.29 -14.77
CA GLY A 257 20.77 -31.33 -14.38
C GLY A 257 21.73 -31.06 -15.53
N ASP A 258 21.35 -31.46 -16.74
CA ASP A 258 22.17 -31.36 -17.96
C ASP A 258 21.99 -30.01 -18.70
N GLN A 259 21.00 -29.20 -18.32
CA GLN A 259 20.82 -27.89 -18.91
C GLN A 259 22.01 -26.96 -18.58
N PRO A 260 22.59 -26.26 -19.57
CA PRO A 260 23.64 -25.28 -19.31
C PRO A 260 23.09 -24.14 -18.44
N PRO A 261 23.91 -23.52 -17.56
CA PRO A 261 23.49 -22.39 -16.75
C PRO A 261 23.10 -21.22 -17.66
N GLY A 262 21.81 -20.85 -17.64
CA GLY A 262 21.23 -19.84 -18.53
C GLY A 262 20.72 -20.37 -19.88
N GLY A 263 20.64 -21.70 -20.04
CA GLY A 263 20.21 -22.35 -21.27
C GLY A 263 18.81 -21.92 -21.73
N VAL A 264 18.72 -21.61 -23.03
CA VAL A 264 17.46 -21.41 -23.73
C VAL A 264 16.59 -22.64 -23.54
N LEU A 265 15.31 -22.43 -23.19
CA LEU A 265 14.30 -23.49 -23.14
C LEU A 265 14.35 -24.31 -24.43
N GLN A 266 14.83 -25.55 -24.34
CA GLN A 266 14.79 -26.49 -25.46
C GLN A 266 13.33 -26.83 -25.79
N SER A 267 13.08 -27.28 -27.02
CA SER A 267 11.71 -27.55 -27.42
C SER A 267 11.13 -28.69 -26.56
N PRO A 268 9.80 -28.69 -26.29
CA PRO A 268 9.18 -29.77 -25.52
C PRO A 268 9.39 -31.19 -26.09
N ARG A 269 9.76 -31.31 -27.38
CA ARG A 269 10.10 -32.59 -28.02
C ARG A 269 11.46 -33.11 -27.56
N ASP A 270 12.45 -32.23 -27.44
CA ASP A 270 13.81 -32.60 -27.03
C ASP A 270 13.80 -33.14 -25.59
N VAL A 271 12.95 -32.55 -24.72
CA VAL A 271 12.76 -33.01 -23.35
C VAL A 271 12.15 -34.41 -23.30
N GLU A 272 11.21 -34.72 -24.19
CA GLU A 272 10.55 -36.03 -24.23
C GLU A 272 11.48 -37.13 -24.69
N GLU A 273 12.28 -36.89 -25.74
CA GLU A 273 13.28 -37.86 -26.19
C GLU A 273 14.32 -38.13 -25.10
N TYR A 274 14.77 -37.09 -24.41
CA TYR A 274 15.72 -37.22 -23.30
C TYR A 274 15.14 -38.02 -22.13
N VAL A 275 13.88 -37.77 -21.75
CA VAL A 275 13.22 -38.50 -20.66
C VAL A 275 13.01 -39.98 -21.05
N ARG A 276 12.60 -40.29 -22.28
CA ARG A 276 12.42 -41.68 -22.75
C ARG A 276 13.72 -42.47 -22.85
N GLN A 277 14.80 -41.84 -23.28
CA GLN A 277 16.13 -42.48 -23.33
C GLN A 277 16.59 -42.91 -21.93
N GLY A 278 16.11 -42.25 -20.89
CA GLY A 278 16.41 -42.59 -19.50
C GLY A 278 15.61 -43.76 -18.92
N GLU A 279 14.60 -44.28 -19.62
CA GLU A 279 13.75 -45.42 -19.23
C GLU A 279 14.21 -46.76 -19.84
N SER A 280 15.14 -46.71 -20.81
CA SER A 280 15.72 -47.87 -21.49
C SER A 280 16.91 -48.45 -20.72
#